data_AF-A0A0G2JYV6-F1
#
_entry.id   AF-A0A0G2JYV6-F1
#
_cell.length_a   1.000
_cell.length_b   1.000
_cell.length_c   1.000
_cell.angle_alpha   90.00
_cell.angle_beta   90.00
_cell.angle_gamma   90.00
#
_symmetry.space_group_name_H-M   'P 1'
#
loop_
_entity.id
_entity.type
_entity.pdbx_description
1 polymer ?
#
loop_
_entity_poly.entity_id
_entity_poly.type
_entity_poly.pdbx_seq_one_letter_code
_entity_poly.pdbx_strand_id
1 'polypeptide(L)'
;MTRFSSSLPVIQQPWVLQLLLVSNVLLWENVYPMPMCPDMEGYNEMFIEDLFDHAIVTAHYTSNLTMQMSEEFGMHFAHSLGYKSRNSSTCHTISLTTPGSNEQIQQTHSDVLLKMMISILRAWYHPLEHLVHAVATLEGICETMLFKVKEVEEKNQEILEKIKAILVRVYPGAEENVYPVWMGLADVRSANELTRHFTLSNLLHCLDSNTDKVATYLEALKCRIIHNNDC
;
A
#
# COMPACT_ATOMS: atom_id res chain seq x y z
N MET A 1 -63.02 -34.61 26.52
CA MET A 1 -62.40 -35.48 25.49
C MET A 1 -61.14 -34.78 24.97
N THR A 2 -60.00 -35.40 25.25
CA THR A 2 -58.65 -35.25 24.66
C THR A 2 -58.12 -33.89 24.19
N ARG A 3 -57.10 -33.40 24.91
CA ARG A 3 -56.02 -32.55 24.40
C ARG A 3 -55.24 -33.28 23.31
N PHE A 4 -54.84 -32.57 22.26
CA PHE A 4 -53.58 -32.81 21.56
C PHE A 4 -52.90 -31.48 21.28
N SER A 5 -51.76 -31.27 21.92
CA SER A 5 -50.70 -30.40 21.42
C SER A 5 -49.76 -31.26 20.59
N SER A 6 -49.37 -30.81 19.41
CA SER A 6 -48.03 -31.04 18.87
C SER A 6 -47.84 -30.24 17.59
N SER A 7 -47.02 -29.20 17.72
CA SER A 7 -45.83 -28.93 16.90
C SER A 7 -46.00 -28.88 15.37
N LEU A 8 -45.98 -27.65 14.85
CA LEU A 8 -45.57 -27.35 13.48
C LEU A 8 -44.09 -27.76 13.27
N PRO A 9 -43.77 -28.55 12.23
CA PRO A 9 -42.39 -28.83 11.89
C PRO A 9 -41.82 -27.64 11.11
N VAL A 10 -40.96 -26.86 11.75
CA VAL A 10 -40.01 -26.00 11.04
C VAL A 10 -39.00 -26.95 10.40
N ILE A 11 -39.26 -27.35 9.17
CA ILE A 11 -38.28 -28.07 8.35
C ILE A 11 -37.22 -27.04 7.96
N GLN A 12 -36.20 -26.90 8.82
CA GLN A 12 -34.95 -26.24 8.46
C GLN A 12 -34.35 -27.02 7.30
N GLN A 13 -34.42 -26.42 6.13
CA GLN A 13 -34.03 -26.98 4.87
C GLN A 13 -32.50 -27.17 4.83
N PRO A 14 -31.99 -28.42 4.78
CA PRO A 14 -30.57 -28.73 5.02
C PRO A 14 -29.62 -28.15 3.97
N TRP A 15 -30.07 -27.97 2.73
CA TRP A 15 -29.30 -27.35 1.65
C TRP A 15 -28.89 -25.90 1.89
N VAL A 16 -29.72 -25.10 2.58
CA VAL A 16 -29.36 -23.70 2.92
C VAL A 16 -28.27 -23.67 3.97
N LEU A 17 -28.34 -24.58 4.95
CA LEU A 17 -27.27 -24.76 5.94
C LEU A 17 -25.98 -25.22 5.27
N GLN A 18 -26.05 -26.13 4.29
CA GLN A 18 -24.88 -26.55 3.51
C GLN A 18 -24.28 -25.41 2.69
N LEU A 19 -25.10 -24.61 2.00
CA LEU A 19 -24.63 -23.45 1.25
C LEU A 19 -24.02 -22.38 2.16
N LEU A 20 -24.65 -22.08 3.29
CA LEU A 20 -24.08 -21.16 4.29
C LEU A 20 -22.79 -21.71 4.89
N LEU A 21 -22.70 -23.02 5.16
CA LEU A 21 -21.48 -23.66 5.64
C LEU A 21 -20.37 -23.57 4.59
N VAL A 22 -20.65 -23.89 3.33
CA VAL A 22 -19.69 -23.77 2.22
C VAL A 22 -19.27 -22.32 2.03
N SER A 23 -20.18 -21.35 2.10
CA SER A 23 -19.83 -19.92 2.05
C SER A 23 -18.97 -19.49 3.24
N ASN A 24 -19.27 -19.94 4.46
CA ASN A 24 -18.47 -19.61 5.64
C ASN A 24 -17.08 -20.28 5.60
N VAL A 25 -16.99 -21.54 5.15
CA VAL A 25 -15.72 -22.26 4.98
C VAL A 25 -14.88 -21.60 3.90
N LEU A 26 -15.47 -21.24 2.75
CA LEU A 26 -14.79 -20.51 1.67
C LEU A 26 -14.38 -19.09 2.07
N LEU A 27 -15.13 -18.43 2.95
CA LEU A 27 -14.71 -17.14 3.52
C LEU A 27 -13.53 -17.30 4.50
N TRP A 28 -13.43 -18.43 5.20
CA TRP A 28 -12.40 -18.67 6.21
C TRP A 28 -11.13 -19.31 5.63
N GLU A 29 -11.18 -19.90 4.44
CA GLU A 29 -10.04 -20.55 3.79
C GLU A 29 -8.90 -19.59 3.39
N ASN A 30 -9.10 -18.27 3.54
CA ASN A 30 -8.05 -17.26 3.31
C ASN A 30 -7.62 -16.51 4.58
N VAL A 31 -8.07 -16.90 5.77
CA VAL A 31 -7.46 -16.41 7.00
C VAL A 31 -6.28 -17.32 7.32
N TYR A 32 -5.20 -17.18 6.54
CA TYR A 32 -3.90 -17.57 7.04
C TYR A 32 -3.70 -16.75 8.32
N PRO A 33 -3.50 -17.36 9.50
CA PRO A 33 -2.86 -16.61 10.57
C PRO A 33 -1.53 -16.17 9.96
N MET A 34 -1.38 -14.87 9.72
CA MET A 34 -0.10 -14.31 9.31
C MET A 34 0.91 -14.89 10.29
N PRO A 35 1.90 -15.67 9.82
CA PRO A 35 2.96 -16.13 10.71
C PRO A 35 3.46 -14.87 11.41
N MET A 36 3.58 -14.89 12.74
CA MET A 36 4.41 -13.88 13.40
C MET A 36 5.77 -13.96 12.70
N CYS A 37 6.09 -12.96 11.87
CA CYS A 37 7.21 -13.04 10.94
C CYS A 37 8.50 -13.32 11.73
N PRO A 38 9.20 -14.46 11.49
CA PRO A 38 10.50 -14.70 12.11
C PRO A 38 11.62 -13.82 11.53
N ASP A 39 11.37 -13.06 10.46
CA ASP A 39 12.40 -12.24 9.82
C ASP A 39 12.80 -10.99 10.63
N MET A 40 12.16 -10.75 11.78
CA MET A 40 12.63 -9.73 12.71
C MET A 40 13.97 -10.08 13.37
N GLU A 41 14.44 -11.33 13.35
CA GLU A 41 15.72 -11.70 14.01
C GLU A 41 16.89 -10.84 13.52
N GLY A 42 17.06 -10.67 12.21
CA GLY A 42 18.14 -9.84 11.65
C GLY A 42 17.98 -8.35 11.97
N TYR A 43 16.73 -7.86 12.03
CA TYR A 43 16.49 -6.49 12.45
C TYR A 43 16.67 -6.31 13.96
N ASN A 44 16.38 -7.30 14.80
CA ASN A 44 16.39 -7.20 16.26
C ASN A 44 17.77 -6.92 16.83
N GLU A 45 18.82 -7.24 16.09
CA GLU A 45 20.20 -6.92 16.42
C GLU A 45 20.60 -5.49 16.03
N MET A 46 19.89 -4.88 15.08
CA MET A 46 20.18 -3.54 14.55
C MET A 46 19.72 -2.43 15.50
N PHE A 47 20.57 -1.42 15.73
CA PHE A 47 20.18 -0.25 16.50
C PHE A 47 19.02 0.49 15.80
N ILE A 48 18.16 1.14 16.59
CA ILE A 48 17.03 1.88 16.03
C ILE A 48 17.47 3.00 15.07
N GLU A 49 18.62 3.62 15.34
CA GLU A 49 19.19 4.64 14.45
C GLU A 49 19.57 4.05 13.08
N ASP A 50 20.23 2.89 13.06
CA ASP A 50 20.58 2.18 11.81
C ASP A 50 19.32 1.76 11.03
N LEU A 51 18.25 1.36 11.72
CA LEU A 51 16.95 1.09 11.07
C LEU A 51 16.41 2.33 10.35
N PHE A 52 16.45 3.49 11.01
CA PHE A 52 16.04 4.75 10.41
C PHE A 52 16.93 5.09 9.22
N ASP A 53 18.25 4.99 9.35
CA ASP A 53 19.18 5.31 8.26
C ASP A 53 18.98 4.42 7.04
N HIS A 54 18.86 3.11 7.24
CA HIS A 54 18.56 2.19 6.16
C HIS A 54 17.19 2.48 5.54
N ALA A 55 16.16 2.76 6.33
CA ALA A 55 14.83 3.08 5.82
C ALA A 55 14.84 4.38 5.00
N ILE A 56 15.50 5.44 5.49
CA ILE A 56 15.61 6.75 4.83
C ILE A 56 16.33 6.63 3.50
N VAL A 57 17.50 5.97 3.47
CA VAL A 57 18.26 5.76 2.22
C VAL A 57 17.42 4.98 1.20
N THR A 58 16.74 3.92 1.64
CA THR A 58 15.89 3.10 0.77
C THR A 58 14.69 3.91 0.26
N ALA A 59 14.06 4.72 1.12
CA ALA A 59 12.90 5.53 0.77
C ALA A 59 13.24 6.66 -0.22
N HIS A 60 14.35 7.37 -0.03
CA HIS A 60 14.83 8.38 -0.98
C HIS A 60 15.19 7.79 -2.32
N TYR A 61 15.90 6.66 -2.31
CA TYR A 61 16.20 5.92 -3.54
C TYR A 61 14.91 5.56 -4.29
N THR A 62 13.94 5.01 -3.58
CA THR A 62 12.64 4.60 -4.15
C THR A 62 11.85 5.81 -4.68
N SER A 63 11.82 6.93 -3.93
CA SER A 63 11.16 8.18 -4.34
C SER A 63 11.76 8.75 -5.63
N ASN A 64 13.09 8.78 -5.73
CA ASN A 64 13.77 9.21 -6.95
C ASN A 64 13.46 8.28 -8.13
N LEU A 65 13.35 6.97 -7.89
CA LEU A 65 13.03 5.99 -8.91
C LEU A 65 11.60 6.15 -9.43
N THR A 66 10.64 6.39 -8.55
CA THR A 66 9.23 6.63 -8.91
C THR A 66 9.03 7.94 -9.64
N MET A 67 9.74 8.99 -9.27
CA MET A 67 9.77 10.26 -10.00
C MET A 67 10.22 10.05 -11.45
N GLN A 68 11.35 9.36 -11.65
CA GLN A 68 11.85 9.04 -12.99
C GLN A 68 10.86 8.19 -13.80
N MET A 69 10.22 7.21 -13.17
CA MET A 69 9.19 6.38 -13.81
C MET A 69 7.99 7.22 -14.27
N SER A 70 7.53 8.13 -13.43
CA SER A 70 6.42 9.05 -13.71
C SER A 70 6.76 9.98 -14.89
N GLU A 71 7.96 10.55 -14.91
CA GLU A 71 8.45 11.41 -15.99
C GLU A 71 8.62 10.65 -17.31
N GLU A 72 9.26 9.48 -17.28
CA GLU A 72 9.49 8.63 -18.47
C GLU A 72 8.15 8.23 -19.10
N PHE A 73 7.18 7.80 -18.28
CA PHE A 73 5.84 7.45 -18.75
C PHE A 73 5.10 8.67 -19.30
N GLY A 74 5.14 9.80 -18.60
CA GLY A 74 4.51 11.05 -18.99
C GLY A 74 5.00 11.55 -20.35
N MET A 75 6.32 11.50 -20.58
CA MET A 75 6.92 11.88 -21.87
C MET A 75 6.52 10.92 -23.00
N HIS A 76 6.59 9.60 -22.76
CA HIS A 76 6.29 8.60 -23.77
C HIS A 76 4.81 8.60 -24.19
N PHE A 77 3.90 8.83 -23.24
CA PHE A 77 2.46 8.77 -23.46
C PHE A 77 1.78 10.14 -23.52
N ALA A 78 2.54 11.25 -23.62
CA ALA A 78 2.05 12.62 -23.60
C ALA A 78 0.86 12.87 -24.55
N HIS A 79 0.92 12.33 -25.78
CA HIS A 79 -0.17 12.45 -26.75
C HIS A 79 -1.48 11.80 -26.26
N SER A 80 -1.39 10.63 -25.63
CA SER A 80 -2.57 9.95 -25.08
C SER A 80 -3.14 10.66 -23.84
N LEU A 81 -2.28 11.36 -23.09
CA LEU A 81 -2.65 12.06 -21.85
C LEU A 81 -3.24 13.46 -22.12
N GLY A 82 -2.83 14.12 -23.22
CA GLY A 82 -3.30 15.46 -23.59
C GLY A 82 -4.82 15.59 -23.75
N TYR A 83 -5.52 14.49 -24.03
CA TYR A 83 -6.99 14.48 -24.18
C TYR A 83 -7.75 14.41 -22.85
N LYS A 84 -7.15 13.88 -21.77
CA LYS A 84 -7.87 13.56 -20.53
C LYS A 84 -7.55 14.48 -19.34
N SER A 85 -6.91 15.62 -19.57
CA SER A 85 -6.50 16.59 -18.53
C SER A 85 -7.65 17.29 -17.76
N ARG A 86 -8.89 16.80 -17.82
CA ARG A 86 -10.05 17.43 -17.14
C ARG A 86 -10.55 16.73 -15.88
N ASN A 87 -10.09 15.52 -15.56
CA ASN A 87 -10.42 14.90 -14.29
C ASN A 87 -9.19 14.93 -13.38
N SER A 88 -9.29 15.63 -12.24
CA SER A 88 -8.34 15.50 -11.15
C SER A 88 -8.24 14.03 -10.77
N SER A 89 -7.14 13.39 -11.13
CA SER A 89 -6.84 12.03 -10.69
C SER A 89 -6.69 12.03 -9.18
N THR A 90 -7.52 11.24 -8.49
CA THR A 90 -7.46 11.12 -7.04
C THR A 90 -6.79 9.80 -6.68
N CYS A 91 -5.79 9.84 -5.82
CA CYS A 91 -5.11 8.64 -5.33
C CYS A 91 -6.05 7.83 -4.43
N HIS A 92 -5.99 6.49 -4.49
CA HIS A 92 -6.76 5.64 -3.57
C HIS A 92 -6.38 5.87 -2.10
N THR A 93 -5.16 6.35 -1.87
CA THR A 93 -4.63 6.73 -0.55
C THR A 93 -5.13 8.07 -0.02
N ILE A 94 -5.95 8.82 -0.75
CA ILE A 94 -6.47 10.13 -0.31
C ILE A 94 -7.20 10.07 1.04
N SER A 95 -7.87 8.95 1.32
CA SER A 95 -8.62 8.72 2.55
C SER A 95 -7.73 8.69 3.81
N LEU A 96 -6.42 8.50 3.66
CA LEU A 96 -5.48 8.50 4.79
C LEU A 96 -5.23 9.91 5.36
N THR A 97 -5.65 10.98 4.68
CA THR A 97 -5.55 12.38 5.15
C THR A 97 -4.13 12.73 5.66
N THR A 98 -3.15 12.49 4.80
CA THR A 98 -1.72 12.57 5.14
C THR A 98 -1.26 14.03 5.35
N PRO A 99 -0.46 14.35 6.40
CA PRO A 99 0.14 15.67 6.59
C PRO A 99 0.92 16.17 5.37
N GLY A 100 0.54 17.33 4.84
CA GLY A 100 1.15 17.89 3.62
C GLY A 100 2.22 18.96 3.86
N SER A 101 2.28 19.55 5.05
CA SER A 101 3.25 20.58 5.41
C SER A 101 4.14 20.16 6.58
N ASN A 102 5.31 20.78 6.69
CA ASN A 102 6.23 20.53 7.80
C ASN A 102 5.56 20.79 9.15
N GLU A 103 4.72 21.83 9.27
CA GLU A 103 3.98 22.10 10.51
C GLU A 103 3.00 20.99 10.85
N GLN A 104 2.27 20.44 9.86
CA GLN A 104 1.35 19.33 10.07
C GLN A 104 2.09 18.04 10.47
N ILE A 105 3.24 17.78 9.85
CA ILE A 105 4.11 16.64 10.21
C ILE A 105 4.58 16.81 11.66
N GLN A 106 5.00 18.02 12.04
CA GLN A 106 5.46 18.29 13.39
C GLN A 106 4.36 18.18 14.45
N GLN A 107 3.12 18.52 14.09
CA GLN A 107 1.96 18.38 14.98
C GLN A 107 1.42 16.95 15.08
N THR A 108 1.76 16.06 14.14
CA THR A 108 1.26 14.68 14.14
C THR A 108 2.11 13.81 15.07
N HIS A 109 1.45 13.05 15.95
CA HIS A 109 2.12 12.10 16.84
C HIS A 109 2.93 11.04 16.05
N SER A 110 4.07 10.63 16.60
CA SER A 110 5.01 9.77 15.87
C SER A 110 4.48 8.37 15.58
N ASP A 111 3.72 7.78 16.50
CA ASP A 111 3.06 6.49 16.30
C ASP A 111 2.01 6.58 15.18
N VAL A 112 1.27 7.70 15.11
CA VAL A 112 0.31 7.96 14.03
C VAL A 112 1.02 8.06 12.67
N LEU A 113 2.15 8.78 12.58
CA LEU A 113 2.95 8.85 11.35
C LEU A 113 3.50 7.48 10.93
N LEU A 114 4.03 6.70 11.87
CA LEU A 114 4.52 5.34 11.60
C LEU A 114 3.42 4.44 11.05
N LYS A 115 2.27 4.39 11.72
CA LYS A 115 1.10 3.60 11.28
C LYS A 115 0.57 4.08 9.92
N MET A 116 0.60 5.38 9.67
CA MET A 116 0.20 5.96 8.39
C MET A 116 1.13 5.54 7.25
N MET A 117 2.45 5.58 7.45
CA MET A 117 3.41 5.07 6.44
C MET A 117 3.18 3.59 6.17
N ILE A 118 2.94 2.78 7.20
CA ILE A 118 2.58 1.36 7.04
C ILE A 118 1.31 1.22 6.19
N SER A 119 0.24 1.98 6.47
CA SER A 119 -0.98 1.96 5.67
C SER A 119 -0.74 2.37 4.21
N ILE A 120 0.11 3.36 3.95
CA ILE A 120 0.49 3.77 2.59
C ILE A 120 1.19 2.60 1.88
N LEU A 121 2.25 2.05 2.47
CA LEU A 121 3.05 0.98 1.85
C LEU A 121 2.22 -0.30 1.61
N ARG A 122 1.31 -0.65 2.52
CA ARG A 122 0.37 -1.77 2.34
C ARG A 122 -0.66 -1.50 1.24
N ALA A 123 -1.14 -0.26 1.12
CA ALA A 123 -2.04 0.13 0.03
C ALA A 123 -1.40 0.02 -1.36
N TRP A 124 -0.07 -0.07 -1.43
CA TRP A 124 0.70 -0.20 -2.67
C TRP A 124 1.08 -1.64 -3.03
N TYR A 125 0.91 -2.62 -2.14
CA TYR A 125 1.27 -4.02 -2.39
C TYR A 125 0.70 -4.57 -3.72
N HIS A 126 -0.62 -4.62 -3.85
CA HIS A 126 -1.25 -5.13 -5.08
C HIS A 126 -1.15 -4.18 -6.28
N PRO A 127 -1.25 -2.84 -6.12
CA PRO A 127 -1.00 -1.93 -7.23
C PRO A 127 0.38 -2.07 -7.87
N LEU A 128 1.44 -2.29 -7.09
CA LEU A 128 2.79 -2.51 -7.61
C LEU A 128 2.90 -3.83 -8.39
N GLU A 129 2.34 -4.90 -7.84
CA GLU A 129 2.22 -6.19 -8.56
C GLU A 129 1.52 -5.99 -9.92
N HIS A 130 0.39 -5.28 -9.93
CA HIS A 130 -0.36 -5.00 -11.15
C HIS A 130 0.39 -4.06 -12.11
N LEU A 131 1.17 -3.12 -11.59
CA LEU A 131 2.00 -2.23 -12.38
C LEU A 131 3.13 -2.99 -13.09
N VAL A 132 3.78 -3.95 -12.43
CA VAL A 132 4.77 -4.84 -13.05
C VAL A 132 4.16 -5.57 -14.24
N HIS A 133 3.00 -6.19 -14.06
CA HIS A 133 2.30 -6.91 -15.12
C HIS A 133 1.91 -5.98 -16.28
N ALA A 134 1.39 -4.78 -15.97
CA ALA A 134 0.98 -3.82 -16.98
C ALA A 134 2.18 -3.37 -17.83
N VAL A 135 3.26 -2.93 -17.18
CA VAL A 135 4.48 -2.44 -17.85
C VAL A 135 5.13 -3.53 -18.70
N ALA A 136 5.13 -4.78 -18.25
CA ALA A 136 5.65 -5.91 -19.03
C ALA A 136 4.90 -6.14 -20.36
N THR A 137 3.67 -5.64 -20.48
CA THR A 137 2.84 -5.77 -21.69
C THR A 137 2.75 -4.48 -22.52
N LEU A 138 3.32 -3.38 -22.06
CA LEU A 138 3.28 -2.11 -22.78
C LEU A 138 4.26 -2.13 -23.97
N GLU A 139 3.72 -1.93 -25.17
CA GLU A 139 4.54 -1.73 -26.35
C GLU A 139 5.24 -0.36 -26.32
N GLY A 140 6.51 -0.32 -26.76
CA GLY A 140 7.29 0.92 -26.91
C GLY A 140 7.98 1.44 -25.65
N ILE A 141 7.64 0.94 -24.45
CA ILE A 141 8.34 1.33 -23.23
C ILE A 141 9.72 0.67 -23.15
N CYS A 142 10.71 1.38 -22.59
CA CYS A 142 12.05 0.83 -22.47
C CYS A 142 12.06 -0.34 -21.47
N GLU A 143 12.86 -1.37 -21.74
CA GLU A 143 13.04 -2.52 -20.83
C GLU A 143 13.50 -2.07 -19.43
N THR A 144 14.20 -0.93 -19.36
CA THR A 144 14.59 -0.25 -18.12
C THR A 144 13.41 0.09 -17.23
N MET A 145 12.24 0.46 -17.77
CA MET A 145 11.06 0.76 -16.96
C MET A 145 10.59 -0.48 -16.19
N LEU A 146 10.60 -1.65 -16.81
CA LEU A 146 10.20 -2.90 -16.15
C LEU A 146 11.13 -3.21 -14.97
N PHE A 147 12.44 -2.99 -15.12
CA PHE A 147 13.40 -3.13 -14.02
C PHE A 147 13.11 -2.14 -12.89
N LYS A 148 12.88 -0.86 -13.21
CA LYS A 148 12.54 0.17 -12.20
C LYS A 148 11.29 -0.21 -11.40
N VAL A 149 10.23 -0.67 -12.06
CA VAL A 149 8.97 -1.02 -11.38
C VAL A 149 9.15 -2.20 -10.43
N LYS A 150 9.89 -3.25 -10.85
CA LYS A 150 10.21 -4.40 -9.99
C LYS A 150 11.04 -3.99 -8.78
N GLU A 151 12.01 -3.11 -9.01
CA GLU A 151 12.83 -2.59 -7.91
C GLU A 151 11.99 -1.76 -6.92
N VAL A 152 11.07 -0.92 -7.39
CA VAL A 152 10.14 -0.21 -6.49
C VAL A 152 9.23 -1.20 -5.73
N GLU A 153 8.73 -2.25 -6.38
CA GLU A 153 7.94 -3.31 -5.73
C GLU A 153 8.70 -3.96 -4.57
N GLU A 154 9.95 -4.37 -4.81
CA GLU A 154 10.82 -4.98 -3.79
C GLU A 154 11.14 -3.99 -2.66
N LYS A 155 11.52 -2.76 -3.00
CA LYS A 155 11.90 -1.73 -2.02
C LYS A 155 10.72 -1.27 -1.17
N ASN A 156 9.50 -1.27 -1.71
CA ASN A 156 8.29 -0.99 -0.92
C ASN A 156 8.12 -2.01 0.22
N GLN A 157 8.36 -3.30 -0.04
CA GLN A 157 8.33 -4.33 1.03
C GLN A 157 9.48 -4.16 2.02
N GLU A 158 10.68 -3.87 1.52
CA GLU A 158 11.85 -3.66 2.37
C GLU A 158 11.66 -2.49 3.35
N ILE A 159 11.10 -1.37 2.88
CA ILE A 159 10.76 -0.21 3.71
C ILE A 159 9.65 -0.58 4.70
N LEU A 160 8.61 -1.29 4.24
CA LEU A 160 7.48 -1.70 5.10
C LEU A 160 7.97 -2.49 6.32
N GLU A 161 8.82 -3.49 6.12
CA GLU A 161 9.33 -4.31 7.22
C GLU A 161 10.22 -3.52 8.17
N LYS A 162 11.05 -2.59 7.66
CA LYS A 162 11.82 -1.68 8.52
C LYS A 162 10.92 -0.76 9.36
N ILE A 163 9.89 -0.17 8.77
CA ILE A 163 8.97 0.72 9.50
C ILE A 163 8.17 -0.06 10.55
N LYS A 164 7.75 -1.30 10.26
CA LYS A 164 7.14 -2.18 11.26
C LYS A 164 8.10 -2.48 12.41
N ALA A 165 9.37 -2.77 12.13
CA ALA A 165 10.38 -2.98 13.15
C ALA A 165 10.58 -1.72 14.02
N ILE A 166 10.60 -0.53 13.41
CA ILE A 166 10.65 0.75 14.14
C ILE A 166 9.41 0.91 15.03
N LEU A 167 8.21 0.68 14.49
CA LEU A 167 6.95 0.83 15.25
C LEU A 167 6.94 -0.06 16.49
N VAL A 168 7.28 -1.34 16.35
CA VAL A 168 7.29 -2.30 17.47
C VAL A 168 8.33 -1.91 18.54
N ARG A 169 9.47 -1.33 18.16
CA ARG A 169 10.52 -0.91 19.11
C ARG A 169 10.18 0.37 19.85
N VAL A 170 9.64 1.37 19.16
CA VAL A 170 9.33 2.67 19.76
C VAL A 170 8.00 2.62 20.52
N TYR A 171 7.02 1.88 19.99
CA TYR A 171 5.68 1.76 20.54
C TYR A 171 5.26 0.29 20.67
N PRO A 172 5.81 -0.45 21.65
CA PRO A 172 5.41 -1.83 21.89
C PRO A 172 3.90 -1.96 22.11
N GLY A 173 3.26 -2.90 21.39
CA GLY A 173 1.81 -3.12 21.45
C GLY A 173 0.98 -2.20 20.55
N ALA A 174 1.61 -1.33 19.76
CA ALA A 174 0.91 -0.55 18.75
C ALA A 174 0.35 -1.44 17.62
N GLU A 175 -0.95 -1.37 17.40
CA GLU A 175 -1.61 -2.07 16.29
C GLU A 175 -1.53 -1.25 14.99
N GLU A 176 -1.36 -1.94 13.87
CA GLU A 176 -1.40 -1.35 12.53
C GLU A 176 -2.82 -0.88 12.16
N ASN A 177 -2.91 0.16 11.34
CA ASN A 177 -4.19 0.64 10.81
C ASN A 177 -4.60 -0.16 9.55
N VAL A 178 -5.89 -0.08 9.22
CA VAL A 178 -6.37 -0.52 7.90
C VAL A 178 -5.74 0.33 6.78
N TYR A 179 -5.77 -0.19 5.56
CA TYR A 179 -5.26 0.49 4.38
C TYR A 179 -6.31 0.50 3.27
N PRO A 180 -6.39 1.57 2.45
CA PRO A 180 -7.33 1.65 1.36
C PRO A 180 -6.96 0.67 0.24
N VAL A 181 -7.97 -0.02 -0.28
CA VAL A 181 -7.82 -0.93 -1.42
C VAL A 181 -7.92 -0.14 -2.73
N TRP A 182 -7.01 -0.42 -3.66
CA TRP A 182 -7.05 0.15 -4.99
C TRP A 182 -8.01 -0.62 -5.90
N MET A 183 -8.94 0.09 -6.54
CA MET A 183 -10.00 -0.51 -7.38
C MET A 183 -9.75 -0.34 -8.89
N GLY A 184 -8.58 0.17 -9.29
CA GLY A 184 -8.28 0.54 -10.68
C GLY A 184 -7.83 -0.62 -11.58
N LEU A 185 -7.87 -1.87 -11.12
CA LEU A 185 -7.37 -3.03 -11.88
C LEU A 185 -8.08 -3.22 -13.22
N ALA A 186 -9.40 -3.00 -13.27
CA ALA A 186 -10.18 -3.10 -14.51
C ALA A 186 -9.73 -2.07 -15.55
N ASP A 187 -9.42 -0.86 -15.12
CA ASP A 187 -8.99 0.22 -16.01
C ASP A 187 -7.57 -0.01 -16.54
N VAL A 188 -6.66 -0.59 -15.73
CA VAL A 188 -5.32 -0.99 -16.18
C VAL A 188 -5.37 -2.12 -17.21
N ARG A 189 -6.36 -3.02 -17.10
CA ARG A 189 -6.57 -4.12 -18.07
C ARG A 189 -7.49 -3.74 -19.22
N SER A 190 -7.93 -2.50 -19.29
CA SER A 190 -8.85 -2.03 -20.34
C SER A 190 -8.23 -2.20 -21.73
N ALA A 191 -9.03 -2.69 -22.67
CA ALA A 191 -8.68 -2.70 -24.09
C ALA A 191 -8.62 -1.28 -24.69
N ASN A 192 -9.23 -0.29 -24.04
CA ASN A 192 -9.13 1.11 -24.42
C ASN A 192 -7.80 1.70 -23.94
N GLU A 193 -6.89 1.97 -24.87
CA GLU A 193 -5.54 2.47 -24.58
C GLU A 193 -5.54 3.80 -23.81
N LEU A 194 -6.44 4.74 -24.15
CA LEU A 194 -6.54 6.02 -23.43
C LEU A 194 -6.92 5.83 -21.96
N THR A 195 -7.79 4.87 -21.68
CA THR A 195 -8.16 4.52 -20.30
C THR A 195 -6.99 3.89 -19.57
N ARG A 196 -6.33 2.92 -20.19
CA ARG A 196 -5.15 2.25 -19.64
C ARG A 196 -4.02 3.23 -19.35
N HIS A 197 -3.62 4.07 -20.31
CA HIS A 197 -2.53 5.04 -20.15
C HIS A 197 -2.85 6.11 -19.11
N PHE A 198 -4.10 6.60 -19.08
CA PHE A 198 -4.52 7.55 -18.04
C PHE A 198 -4.45 6.94 -16.64
N THR A 199 -4.96 5.71 -16.47
CA THR A 199 -4.93 5.04 -15.17
C THR A 199 -3.50 4.75 -14.71
N LEU A 200 -2.63 4.29 -15.60
CA LEU A 200 -1.22 4.07 -15.29
C LEU A 200 -0.48 5.36 -14.96
N SER A 201 -0.71 6.44 -15.72
CA SER A 201 -0.14 7.76 -15.42
C SER A 201 -0.56 8.27 -14.04
N ASN A 202 -1.84 8.16 -13.71
CA ASN A 202 -2.35 8.53 -12.39
C ASN A 202 -1.76 7.68 -11.28
N LEU A 203 -1.61 6.37 -11.53
CA LEU A 203 -1.02 5.44 -10.57
C LEU A 203 0.44 5.81 -10.28
N LEU A 204 1.23 6.10 -11.32
CA LEU A 204 2.63 6.54 -11.18
C LEU A 204 2.74 7.88 -10.44
N HIS A 205 1.88 8.86 -10.77
CA HIS A 205 1.82 10.14 -10.06
C HIS A 205 1.50 9.97 -8.56
N CYS A 206 0.53 9.11 -8.24
CA CYS A 206 0.16 8.83 -6.87
C CYS A 206 1.25 8.08 -6.10
N LEU A 207 1.94 7.15 -6.77
CA LEU A 207 3.05 6.39 -6.22
C LEU A 207 4.18 7.33 -5.84
N ASP A 208 4.60 8.18 -6.76
CA ASP A 208 5.62 9.22 -6.58
C ASP A 208 5.32 10.13 -5.37
N SER A 209 4.12 10.70 -5.31
CA SER A 209 3.71 11.51 -4.15
C SER A 209 3.71 10.74 -2.83
N ASN A 210 3.44 9.43 -2.85
CA ASN A 210 3.38 8.61 -1.64
C ASN A 210 4.76 8.19 -1.16
N THR A 211 5.68 7.85 -2.05
CA THR A 211 7.07 7.51 -1.71
C THR A 211 7.83 8.73 -1.18
N ASP A 212 7.60 9.91 -1.76
CA ASP A 212 8.16 11.17 -1.27
C ASP A 212 7.71 11.48 0.18
N LYS A 213 6.41 11.30 0.46
CA LYS A 213 5.88 11.43 1.82
C LYS A 213 6.53 10.46 2.80
N VAL A 214 6.67 9.18 2.42
CA VAL A 214 7.31 8.18 3.29
C VAL A 214 8.75 8.57 3.61
N ALA A 215 9.53 9.02 2.61
CA ALA A 215 10.89 9.51 2.83
C ALA A 215 10.92 10.71 3.78
N THR A 216 10.06 11.70 3.54
CA THR A 216 9.95 12.93 4.35
C THR A 216 9.55 12.62 5.80
N TYR A 217 8.59 11.71 6.01
CA TYR A 217 8.14 11.33 7.35
C TYR A 217 9.20 10.54 8.11
N LEU A 218 9.98 9.69 7.44
CA LEU A 218 11.09 8.98 8.06
C LEU A 218 12.16 9.94 8.59
N GLU A 219 12.53 10.97 7.83
CA GLU A 219 13.48 11.99 8.28
C GLU A 219 12.96 12.77 9.49
N ALA A 220 11.71 13.23 9.43
CA ALA A 220 11.09 13.94 10.54
C ALA A 220 11.02 13.07 11.82
N LEU A 221 10.73 11.78 11.66
CA LEU A 221 10.67 10.84 12.77
C LEU A 221 12.05 10.50 13.33
N LYS A 222 13.07 10.30 12.49
CA LYS A 222 14.45 10.12 12.96
C LYS A 222 14.88 11.34 13.79
N CYS A 223 14.65 12.55 13.26
CA CYS A 223 14.98 13.77 13.96
C CYS A 223 14.32 13.86 15.34
N ARG A 224 13.03 13.55 15.41
CA ARG A 224 12.27 13.60 16.66
C ARG A 224 12.66 12.51 17.66
N ILE A 225 12.83 11.27 17.20
CA ILE A 225 13.01 10.09 18.07
C ILE A 225 14.48 9.91 18.49
N ILE A 226 15.41 10.12 17.57
CA ILE A 226 16.85 9.90 17.81
C ILE A 226 17.53 11.18 18.29
N HIS A 227 17.23 12.31 17.66
CA HIS A 227 17.91 13.58 17.93
C HIS A 227 17.09 14.54 18.80
N ASN A 228 15.92 14.13 19.31
CA ASN A 228 15.05 14.97 20.16
C ASN A 228 14.69 16.34 19.52
N ASN A 229 14.49 16.35 18.19
CA ASN A 229 14.28 17.55 17.36
C ASN A 229 15.50 18.50 17.24
N ASP A 230 16.72 18.04 17.54
CA ASP A 230 17.97 18.76 17.30
C ASP A 230 18.52 18.44 15.90
N CYS A 231 17.76 18.87 14.89
CA CYS A 231 18.11 18.92 13.47
C CYS A 231 17.54 20.24 12.91
#